data_AF-A0A7S0Z3R6-F1
#
_entry.id   AF-A0A7S0Z3R6-F1
#
_cell.length_a   1.000
_cell.length_b   1.000
_cell.length_c   1.000
_cell.angle_alpha   90.00
_cell.angle_beta   90.00
_cell.angle_gamma   90.00
#
_symmetry.space_group_name_H-M   'P 1'
#
loop_
_entity.id
_entity.type
_entity.pdbx_description
1 polymer ?
#
loop_
_entity_poly.entity_id
_entity_poly.type
_entity_poly.pdbx_seq_one_letter_code
_entity_poly.pdbx_strand_id
1 'polypeptide(L)'
;AIEEDVFMVLKSICGLHSTWTDGGNAFNTAWSAWETYKTLTKTSVDMSGGDTFTALCAVLKAIHDIDEGTCSVDLKRRVDTLGQPAWAPGPSPDAGKFEWVDGVLLNAVINGEWVLLENANLCSPTVLDRLNPLLEPEGFLLVNECGLIGGEPRIVKAHPNFRLFLAIDPRHGEVSRAMRNRGVEVFLLAPEQSAEEDVGAILPAPLRMPSAAPTSVGDLGKVFESLGIPGGFIQSIMINAHMTLAEFLAKPGMKAISSRDAAEWAMLTVELLARGHDVQIALATSWSQVYMRGESSDVVRSTARDAFQHACAGAFASIVGIATGEHDVEDDTANSVLYQPMSWPNVTISNESL
;
A
#
# COMPACT_ATOMS: atom_id res chain seq x y z
N ALA A 1 -18.91 -3.80 14.12
CA ALA A 1 -19.83 -4.28 15.18
C ALA A 1 -21.02 -3.33 15.36
N ILE A 2 -20.84 -2.10 15.88
CA ILE A 2 -21.97 -1.17 16.12
C ILE A 2 -22.68 -0.75 14.82
N GLU A 3 -21.92 -0.47 13.76
CA GLU A 3 -22.48 -0.10 12.44
C GLU A 3 -23.39 -1.18 11.84
N GLU A 4 -23.00 -2.44 11.98
CA GLU A 4 -23.71 -3.60 11.43
C GLU A 4 -25.03 -3.81 12.17
N ASP A 5 -25.02 -3.63 13.49
CA ASP A 5 -26.22 -3.66 14.33
C ASP A 5 -27.19 -2.51 13.98
N VAL A 6 -26.68 -1.28 13.84
CA VAL A 6 -27.48 -0.11 13.43
C VAL A 6 -28.12 -0.32 12.05
N PHE A 7 -27.36 -0.86 11.11
CA PHE A 7 -27.85 -1.17 9.78
C PHE A 7 -28.97 -2.23 9.80
N MET A 8 -28.79 -3.29 10.60
CA MET A 8 -29.80 -4.35 10.75
C MET A 8 -31.10 -3.81 11.36
N VAL A 9 -31.02 -2.83 12.25
CA VAL A 9 -32.19 -2.15 12.84
C VAL A 9 -32.92 -1.30 11.82
N LEU A 10 -32.21 -0.45 11.07
CA LEU A 10 -32.82 0.35 9.99
C LEU A 10 -33.51 -0.56 8.97
N LYS A 11 -32.88 -1.70 8.63
CA LYS A 11 -33.45 -2.72 7.74
C LYS A 11 -34.68 -3.41 8.35
N SER A 12 -34.69 -3.68 9.65
CA SER A 12 -35.84 -4.24 10.36
C SER A 12 -37.03 -3.28 10.39
N ILE A 13 -36.80 -1.98 10.57
CA ILE A 13 -37.84 -0.95 10.54
C ILE A 13 -38.41 -0.81 9.12
N CYS A 14 -37.57 -0.92 8.09
CA CYS A 14 -38.01 -0.96 6.69
C CYS A 14 -38.93 -2.16 6.40
N GLY A 15 -38.66 -3.32 7.00
CA GLY A 15 -39.43 -4.55 6.75
C GLY A 15 -40.91 -4.49 7.16
N LEU A 16 -41.29 -3.47 7.95
CA LEU A 16 -42.67 -3.20 8.37
C LEU A 16 -43.41 -2.23 7.43
N HIS A 17 -42.71 -1.61 6.48
CA HIS A 17 -43.27 -0.63 5.53
C HIS A 17 -43.10 -1.12 4.08
N SER A 18 -44.14 -0.94 3.26
CA SER A 18 -44.19 -1.42 1.87
C SER A 18 -43.22 -0.72 0.91
N THR A 19 -42.78 0.50 1.23
CA THR A 19 -41.82 1.27 0.43
C THR A 19 -40.84 2.05 1.32
N TRP A 20 -39.66 2.38 0.77
CA TRP A 20 -38.61 3.16 1.45
C TRP A 20 -39.06 4.57 1.88
N THR A 21 -40.18 5.06 1.35
CA THR A 21 -40.74 6.39 1.61
C THR A 21 -41.94 6.39 2.56
N ASP A 22 -42.49 5.22 2.90
CA ASP A 22 -43.68 5.09 3.76
C ASP A 22 -43.35 5.09 5.27
N GLY A 23 -42.07 5.14 5.63
CA GLY A 23 -41.63 5.27 7.01
C GLY A 23 -42.00 6.65 7.56
N GLY A 24 -42.58 6.70 8.76
CA GLY A 24 -42.91 7.96 9.43
C GLY A 24 -41.69 8.90 9.58
N ASN A 25 -41.95 10.16 9.96
CA ASN A 25 -40.93 11.22 10.07
C ASN A 25 -39.67 10.80 10.85
N ALA A 26 -39.81 9.95 11.86
CA ALA A 26 -38.69 9.44 12.66
C ALA A 26 -37.75 8.49 11.90
N PHE A 27 -38.28 7.63 11.00
CA PHE A 27 -37.45 6.74 10.18
C PHE A 27 -36.63 7.54 9.15
N ASN A 28 -37.25 8.50 8.47
CA ASN A 28 -36.56 9.36 7.50
C ASN A 28 -35.46 10.18 8.17
N THR A 29 -35.69 10.62 9.42
CA THR A 29 -34.68 11.32 10.23
C THR A 29 -33.49 10.41 10.56
N ALA A 30 -33.74 9.17 11.00
CA ALA A 30 -32.69 8.21 11.31
C ALA A 30 -31.90 7.77 10.06
N TRP A 31 -32.60 7.57 8.92
CA TRP A 31 -31.98 7.23 7.65
C TRP A 31 -31.09 8.35 7.12
N SER A 32 -31.57 9.60 7.14
CA SER A 32 -30.78 10.76 6.73
C SER A 32 -29.53 10.95 7.59
N ALA A 33 -29.62 10.72 8.91
CA ALA A 33 -28.47 10.74 9.80
C ALA A 33 -27.47 9.62 9.45
N TRP A 34 -27.95 8.42 9.11
CA TRP A 34 -27.12 7.29 8.73
C TRP A 34 -26.38 7.49 7.41
N GLU A 35 -27.04 8.08 6.41
CA GLU A 35 -26.38 8.44 5.15
C GLU A 35 -25.30 9.51 5.38
N THR A 36 -25.58 10.52 6.20
CA THR A 36 -24.63 11.57 6.55
C THR A 36 -23.37 10.99 7.22
N TYR A 37 -23.56 10.05 8.16
CA TYR A 37 -22.47 9.32 8.79
C TYR A 37 -21.63 8.54 7.76
N LYS A 38 -22.28 7.77 6.87
CA LYS A 38 -21.60 6.98 5.84
C LYS A 38 -20.85 7.83 4.81
N THR A 39 -21.35 9.02 4.48
CA THR A 39 -20.64 9.93 3.59
C THR A 39 -19.38 10.46 4.26
N LEU A 40 -19.48 10.86 5.53
CA LEU A 40 -18.34 11.40 6.30
C LEU A 40 -17.26 10.36 6.55
N THR A 41 -17.60 9.08 6.80
CA THR A 41 -16.60 8.01 6.94
C THR A 41 -15.86 7.69 5.64
N LYS A 42 -16.48 7.92 4.47
CA LYS A 42 -15.83 7.71 3.16
C LYS A 42 -14.97 8.89 2.71
N THR A 43 -15.26 10.11 3.16
CA THR A 43 -14.57 11.33 2.73
C THR A 43 -13.59 11.89 3.76
N SER A 44 -13.62 11.40 5.01
CA SER A 44 -12.76 11.90 6.08
C SER A 44 -11.31 11.45 5.88
N VAL A 45 -10.48 12.40 5.41
CA VAL A 45 -9.01 12.33 5.40
C VAL A 45 -8.44 12.92 6.71
N ASP A 46 -9.26 13.63 7.49
CA ASP A 46 -8.84 14.32 8.71
C ASP A 46 -8.79 13.38 9.92
N MET A 47 -7.59 13.25 10.50
CA MET A 47 -7.27 12.40 11.65
C MET A 47 -7.93 12.81 12.98
N SER A 48 -8.92 13.71 12.98
CA SER A 48 -9.52 14.24 14.21
C SER A 48 -10.70 13.43 14.75
N GLY A 49 -11.32 12.55 13.94
CA GLY A 49 -12.41 11.63 14.34
C GLY A 49 -13.69 12.28 14.91
N GLY A 50 -13.70 13.61 15.10
CA GLY A 50 -14.75 14.34 15.81
C GLY A 50 -16.05 14.46 15.01
N ASP A 51 -15.95 14.67 13.71
CA ASP A 51 -17.12 14.86 12.84
C ASP A 51 -17.87 13.55 12.61
N THR A 52 -17.14 12.45 12.43
CA THR A 52 -17.70 11.09 12.32
C THR A 52 -18.33 10.62 13.64
N PHE A 53 -17.70 10.93 14.78
CA PHE A 53 -18.27 10.65 16.10
C PHE A 53 -19.58 11.42 16.35
N THR A 54 -19.60 12.71 15.99
CA THR A 54 -20.80 13.57 16.12
C THR A 54 -21.94 13.05 15.24
N ALA A 55 -21.65 12.64 14.01
CA ALA A 55 -22.62 12.04 13.10
C ALA A 55 -23.18 10.71 13.63
N LEU A 56 -22.33 9.85 14.22
CA LEU A 56 -22.78 8.61 14.86
C LEU A 56 -23.70 8.87 16.06
N CYS A 57 -23.40 9.89 16.87
CA CYS A 57 -24.24 10.29 17.99
C CYS A 57 -25.64 10.77 17.52
N ALA A 58 -25.70 11.49 16.40
CA ALA A 58 -26.97 11.90 15.79
C ALA A 58 -27.80 10.69 15.33
N VAL A 59 -27.16 9.65 14.78
CA VAL A 59 -27.83 8.39 14.40
C VAL A 59 -28.39 7.69 15.64
N LEU A 60 -27.58 7.53 16.70
CA LEU A 60 -28.02 6.86 17.94
C LEU A 60 -29.17 7.59 18.61
N LYS A 61 -29.15 8.93 18.61
CA LYS A 61 -30.23 9.77 19.13
C LYS A 61 -31.51 9.63 18.30
N ALA A 62 -31.40 9.67 16.97
CA ALA A 62 -32.55 9.47 16.10
C ALA A 62 -33.19 8.09 16.27
N ILE A 63 -32.39 7.05 16.58
CA ILE A 63 -32.88 5.70 16.90
C ILE A 63 -33.54 5.64 18.28
N HIS A 64 -33.01 6.38 19.27
CA HIS A 64 -33.61 6.48 20.61
C HIS A 64 -34.97 7.18 20.58
N ASP A 65 -35.12 8.23 19.77
CA ASP A 65 -36.35 9.02 19.65
C ASP A 65 -37.47 8.30 18.87
N ILE A 66 -37.19 7.12 18.27
CA ILE A 66 -38.21 6.24 17.70
C ILE A 66 -38.87 5.47 18.85
N ASP A 67 -40.02 5.91 19.36
CA ASP A 67 -40.83 5.12 20.27
C ASP A 67 -42.29 4.99 19.85
N GLU A 68 -42.67 3.76 19.46
CA GLU A 68 -43.75 2.97 20.08
C GLU A 68 -43.76 1.56 19.42
N GLY A 69 -43.03 0.60 20.02
CA GLY A 69 -43.22 -0.83 19.77
C GLY A 69 -42.31 -1.53 18.74
N THR A 70 -41.44 -0.82 18.02
CA THR A 70 -40.66 -1.39 16.90
C THR A 70 -39.20 -1.75 17.22
N CYS A 71 -38.63 -1.20 18.30
CA CYS A 71 -37.24 -1.45 18.69
C CYS A 71 -37.12 -2.58 19.71
N SER A 72 -36.23 -3.55 19.44
CA SER A 72 -35.92 -4.65 20.38
C SER A 72 -35.39 -4.11 21.71
N VAL A 73 -35.81 -4.72 22.83
CA VAL A 73 -35.44 -4.34 24.21
C VAL A 73 -33.91 -4.33 24.40
N ASP A 74 -33.20 -5.25 23.75
CA ASP A 74 -31.73 -5.31 23.79
C ASP A 74 -31.05 -4.12 23.09
N LEU A 75 -31.66 -3.61 22.02
CA LEU A 75 -31.14 -2.44 21.33
C LEU A 75 -31.34 -1.18 22.17
N LYS A 76 -32.53 -0.96 22.72
CA LYS A 76 -32.78 0.16 23.64
C LYS A 76 -31.77 0.16 24.79
N ARG A 77 -31.56 -1.00 25.43
CA ARG A 77 -30.55 -1.15 26.50
C ARG A 77 -29.12 -0.80 26.05
N ARG A 78 -28.71 -1.23 24.85
CA ARG A 78 -27.37 -0.92 24.31
C ARG A 78 -27.23 0.54 23.88
N VAL A 79 -28.26 1.13 23.26
CA VAL A 79 -28.32 2.55 22.90
C VAL A 79 -28.32 3.43 24.14
N ASP A 80 -29.00 3.02 25.21
CA ASP A 80 -28.98 3.75 26.49
C ASP A 80 -27.61 3.66 27.18
N THR A 81 -26.96 2.49 27.11
CA THR A 81 -25.60 2.27 27.67
C THR A 81 -24.54 3.09 26.93
N LEU A 82 -24.63 3.16 25.59
CA LEU A 82 -23.67 3.89 24.75
C LEU A 82 -24.01 5.39 24.64
N GLY A 83 -25.29 5.73 24.70
CA GLY A 83 -25.81 7.05 24.39
C GLY A 83 -25.75 8.01 25.58
N GLN A 84 -26.14 7.59 26.79
CA GLN A 84 -26.13 8.50 27.95
C GLN A 84 -24.82 9.28 28.16
N PRO A 85 -23.62 8.68 28.01
CA PRO A 85 -22.36 9.44 28.08
C PRO A 85 -22.03 10.25 26.82
N ALA A 86 -22.64 9.95 25.67
CA ALA A 86 -22.35 10.56 24.37
C ALA A 86 -23.23 11.78 24.02
N TRP A 87 -24.45 11.89 24.58
CA TRP A 87 -25.38 13.01 24.31
C TRP A 87 -25.80 13.81 25.54
N ALA A 88 -25.21 13.55 26.72
CA ALA A 88 -25.35 14.43 27.87
C ALA A 88 -24.85 15.85 27.53
N PRO A 89 -25.59 16.92 27.87
CA PRO A 89 -25.12 18.28 27.65
C PRO A 89 -23.90 18.57 28.52
N GLY A 90 -22.72 18.56 27.89
CA GLY A 90 -21.43 18.85 28.53
C GLY A 90 -20.29 18.13 27.79
N PRO A 91 -19.03 18.58 27.97
CA PRO A 91 -17.88 17.77 27.55
C PRO A 91 -18.00 16.40 28.22
N SER A 92 -17.76 15.31 27.47
CA SER A 92 -17.68 13.98 28.08
C SER A 92 -16.68 14.03 29.24
N PRO A 93 -16.83 13.22 30.30
CA PRO A 93 -15.87 13.21 31.40
C PRO A 93 -14.43 12.89 30.97
N ASP A 94 -14.23 12.46 29.72
CA ASP A 94 -12.94 12.20 29.06
C ASP A 94 -12.57 13.22 27.96
N ALA A 95 -13.45 14.17 27.63
CA ALA A 95 -13.17 15.22 26.66
C ALA A 95 -12.07 16.14 27.20
N GLY A 96 -10.89 16.09 26.55
CA GLY A 96 -9.72 16.86 26.92
C GLY A 96 -8.70 16.12 27.80
N LYS A 97 -8.80 14.78 27.94
CA LYS A 97 -7.73 13.98 28.55
C LYS A 97 -6.69 13.60 27.51
N PHE A 98 -5.41 13.71 27.89
CA PHE A 98 -4.32 13.12 27.12
C PHE A 98 -4.29 11.63 27.39
N GLU A 99 -4.39 10.83 26.33
CA GLU A 99 -4.17 9.39 26.39
C GLU A 99 -2.87 9.03 25.68
N TRP A 100 -2.22 7.97 26.14
CA TRP A 100 -1.08 7.41 25.45
C TRP A 100 -1.58 6.53 24.30
N VAL A 101 -1.02 6.74 23.10
CA VAL A 101 -1.30 5.90 21.93
C VAL A 101 -0.02 5.15 21.57
N ASP A 102 -0.12 3.83 21.52
CA ASP A 102 0.99 2.97 21.13
C ASP A 102 1.34 3.18 19.66
N GLY A 103 2.60 3.51 19.40
CA GLY A 103 3.12 3.66 18.04
C GLY A 103 3.26 2.32 17.32
N VAL A 104 3.47 2.39 16.00
CA VAL A 104 3.57 1.21 15.10
C VAL A 104 4.58 0.18 15.61
N LEU A 105 5.76 0.62 16.05
CA LEU A 105 6.78 -0.28 16.59
C LEU A 105 6.29 -1.00 17.85
N LEU A 106 5.62 -0.30 18.76
CA LEU A 106 5.19 -0.88 20.03
C LEU A 106 4.09 -1.91 19.81
N ASN A 107 3.12 -1.59 18.94
CA ASN A 107 2.08 -2.54 18.53
C ASN A 107 2.70 -3.79 17.89
N ALA A 108 3.67 -3.62 16.99
CA ALA A 108 4.33 -4.74 16.33
C ALA A 108 5.12 -5.63 17.32
N VAL A 109 5.81 -5.03 18.29
CA VAL A 109 6.54 -5.74 19.35
C VAL A 109 5.57 -6.58 20.21
N ILE A 110 4.40 -6.04 20.54
CA ILE A 110 3.36 -6.72 21.33
C ILE A 110 2.71 -7.87 20.53
N ASN A 111 2.37 -7.62 19.26
CA ASN A 111 1.64 -8.56 18.41
C ASN A 111 2.55 -9.60 17.74
N GLY A 112 3.88 -9.44 17.78
CA GLY A 112 4.81 -10.32 17.09
C GLY A 112 4.86 -10.12 15.58
N GLU A 113 4.59 -8.90 15.14
CA GLU A 113 4.63 -8.53 13.73
C GLU A 113 6.07 -8.25 13.27
N TRP A 114 6.25 -8.11 11.96
CA TRP A 114 7.55 -7.84 11.37
C TRP A 114 7.64 -6.36 11.03
N VAL A 115 8.75 -5.74 11.42
CA VAL A 115 8.99 -4.31 11.19
C VAL A 115 10.21 -4.14 10.30
N LEU A 116 10.05 -3.36 9.24
CA LEU A 116 11.14 -2.88 8.39
C LEU A 116 11.42 -1.40 8.70
N LEU A 117 12.62 -1.11 9.17
CA LEU A 117 13.13 0.26 9.25
C LEU A 117 13.93 0.56 7.99
N GLU A 118 13.30 1.29 7.08
CA GLU A 118 13.96 1.77 5.87
C GLU A 118 14.96 2.89 6.19
N ASN A 119 16.07 2.89 5.45
CA ASN A 119 17.12 3.91 5.54
C ASN A 119 17.62 4.14 6.98
N ALA A 120 17.87 3.06 7.72
CA ALA A 120 18.22 3.11 9.14
C ALA A 120 19.46 4.00 9.41
N ASN A 121 20.40 4.08 8.46
CA ASN A 121 21.58 4.94 8.53
C ASN A 121 21.29 6.45 8.48
N LEU A 122 20.10 6.87 8.05
CA LEU A 122 19.66 8.28 8.11
C LEU A 122 19.11 8.66 9.48
N CYS A 123 18.85 7.68 10.35
CA CYS A 123 18.38 7.92 11.70
C CYS A 123 19.52 8.37 12.61
N SER A 124 19.23 9.23 13.60
CA SER A 124 20.22 9.58 14.62
C SER A 124 20.67 8.32 15.36
N PRO A 125 21.98 8.10 15.57
CA PRO A 125 22.49 6.94 16.31
C PRO A 125 21.83 6.76 17.68
N THR A 126 21.53 7.87 18.36
CA THR A 126 20.86 7.87 19.66
C THR A 126 19.46 7.28 19.65
N VAL A 127 18.75 7.36 18.52
CA VAL A 127 17.40 6.77 18.37
C VAL A 127 17.53 5.27 18.15
N LEU A 128 18.45 4.84 17.30
CA LEU A 128 18.75 3.43 17.10
C LEU A 128 19.24 2.77 18.39
N ASP A 129 20.02 3.48 19.20
CA ASP A 129 20.52 2.96 20.48
C ASP A 129 19.40 2.64 21.49
N ARG A 130 18.24 3.29 21.37
CA ARG A 130 17.06 2.95 22.19
C ARG A 130 16.45 1.59 21.84
N LEU A 131 16.77 1.05 20.66
CA LEU A 131 16.34 -0.27 20.22
C LEU A 131 17.29 -1.38 20.68
N ASN A 132 18.48 -1.05 21.21
CA ASN A 132 19.45 -2.06 21.65
C ASN A 132 18.86 -3.09 22.64
N PRO A 133 18.08 -2.70 23.68
CA PRO A 133 17.47 -3.67 24.60
C PRO A 133 16.46 -4.61 23.92
N LEU A 134 15.86 -4.19 22.80
CA LEU A 134 14.93 -5.01 22.03
C LEU A 134 15.66 -6.11 21.22
N LEU A 135 16.93 -5.87 20.89
CA LEU A 135 17.77 -6.75 20.08
C LEU A 135 18.71 -7.64 20.90
N GLU A 136 18.63 -7.55 22.22
CA GLU A 136 19.35 -8.43 23.14
C GLU A 136 18.53 -9.69 23.48
N PRO A 137 19.15 -10.75 24.02
CA PRO A 137 18.42 -11.89 24.56
C PRO A 137 17.38 -11.43 25.59
N GLU A 138 16.18 -12.00 25.56
CA GLU A 138 15.01 -11.51 26.34
C GLU A 138 14.61 -10.07 25.98
N GLY A 139 14.62 -9.76 24.67
CA GLY A 139 14.38 -8.43 24.12
C GLY A 139 13.16 -7.72 24.71
N PHE A 140 13.36 -6.49 25.14
CA PHE A 140 12.30 -5.64 25.68
C PHE A 140 12.47 -4.19 25.25
N LEU A 141 11.39 -3.42 25.36
CA LEU A 141 11.40 -1.98 25.15
C LEU A 141 10.92 -1.27 26.41
N LEU A 142 11.69 -0.28 26.83
CA LEU A 142 11.36 0.59 27.96
C LEU A 142 10.70 1.86 27.42
N VAL A 143 9.45 2.11 27.83
CA VAL A 143 8.66 3.27 27.40
C VAL A 143 8.50 4.21 28.59
N ASN A 144 9.50 5.07 28.80
CA ASN A 144 9.52 6.01 29.92
C ASN A 144 8.59 7.21 29.69
N GLU A 145 8.28 7.50 28.44
CA GLU A 145 7.44 8.62 27.99
C GLU A 145 5.98 8.46 28.40
N CYS A 146 5.53 7.23 28.66
CA CYS A 146 4.22 6.93 29.27
C CYS A 146 4.10 7.41 30.73
N GLY A 147 5.21 7.80 31.35
CA GLY A 147 5.28 7.97 32.80
C GLY A 147 5.22 6.64 33.55
N LEU A 148 4.89 6.71 34.84
CA LEU A 148 4.83 5.55 35.72
C LEU A 148 3.42 4.95 35.69
N ILE A 149 3.31 3.68 35.29
CA ILE A 149 2.06 2.91 35.37
C ILE A 149 2.13 2.11 36.67
N GLY A 150 1.36 2.51 37.68
CA GLY A 150 1.38 1.83 38.99
C GLY A 150 2.69 2.00 39.77
N GLY A 151 3.48 3.05 39.48
CA GLY A 151 4.75 3.34 40.14
C GLY A 151 6.00 2.79 39.43
N GLU A 152 5.82 1.99 38.37
CA GLU A 152 6.90 1.40 37.59
C GLU A 152 6.89 1.92 36.14
N PRO A 153 8.06 1.99 35.47
CA PRO A 153 8.11 2.34 34.06
C PRO A 153 7.48 1.23 33.22
N ARG A 154 6.86 1.59 32.10
CA ARG A 154 6.25 0.62 31.19
C ARG A 154 7.34 -0.16 30.46
N ILE A 155 7.39 -1.47 30.71
CA ILE A 155 8.29 -2.40 30.03
C ILE A 155 7.45 -3.30 29.13
N VAL A 156 7.75 -3.30 27.84
CA VAL A 156 7.09 -4.15 26.84
C VAL A 156 8.07 -5.23 26.41
N LYS A 157 7.74 -6.49 26.69
CA LYS A 157 8.55 -7.63 26.24
C LYS A 157 8.27 -7.93 24.77
N ALA A 158 9.30 -8.25 24.01
CA ALA A 158 9.16 -8.65 22.62
C ALA A 158 8.44 -9.99 22.51
N HIS A 159 7.43 -10.05 21.65
CA HIS A 159 6.78 -11.30 21.31
C HIS A 159 7.77 -12.25 20.59
N PRO A 160 7.74 -13.58 20.83
CA PRO A 160 8.71 -14.53 20.22
C PRO A 160 8.76 -14.51 18.69
N ASN A 161 7.65 -14.15 18.04
CA ASN A 161 7.54 -14.06 16.57
C ASN A 161 7.94 -12.70 15.99
N PHE A 162 8.18 -11.68 16.83
CA PHE A 162 8.59 -10.36 16.39
C PHE A 162 9.91 -10.43 15.62
N ARG A 163 10.00 -9.71 14.50
CA ARG A 163 11.24 -9.59 13.71
C ARG A 163 11.48 -8.14 13.32
N LEU A 164 12.71 -7.68 13.45
CA LEU A 164 13.15 -6.35 13.03
C LEU A 164 14.13 -6.49 11.86
N PHE A 165 13.85 -5.78 10.77
CA PHE A 165 14.72 -5.63 9.61
C PHE A 165 15.19 -4.19 9.51
N LEU A 166 16.49 -4.00 9.28
CA LEU A 166 17.08 -2.68 9.02
C LEU A 166 17.57 -2.67 7.58
N ALA A 167 17.03 -1.78 6.75
CA ALA A 167 17.55 -1.54 5.41
C ALA A 167 18.49 -0.33 5.45
N ILE A 168 19.68 -0.48 4.86
CA ILE A 168 20.76 0.52 4.89
C ILE A 168 21.23 0.74 3.46
N ASP A 169 21.40 2.01 3.07
CA ASP A 169 22.13 2.36 1.85
C ASP A 169 23.56 2.78 2.23
N PRO A 170 24.59 1.99 1.87
CA PRO A 170 25.97 2.27 2.24
C PRO A 170 26.50 3.58 1.63
N ARG A 171 25.85 4.13 0.60
CA ARG A 171 26.21 5.43 0.01
C ARG A 171 25.94 6.60 0.94
N HIS A 172 25.01 6.42 1.88
CA HIS A 172 24.54 7.44 2.79
C HIS A 172 25.03 7.21 4.23
N GLY A 173 26.14 6.47 4.39
CA GLY A 173 26.76 6.17 5.68
C GLY A 173 26.42 4.79 6.22
N GLU A 174 26.82 4.55 7.46
CA GLU A 174 26.71 3.25 8.12
C GLU A 174 25.98 3.37 9.46
N VAL A 175 25.41 2.27 9.95
CA VAL A 175 24.88 2.19 11.31
C VAL A 175 26.00 1.85 12.31
N SER A 176 25.77 2.15 13.59
CA SER A 176 26.79 1.94 14.63
C SER A 176 27.25 0.48 14.71
N ARG A 177 28.54 0.27 15.02
CA ARG A 177 29.08 -1.09 15.22
C ARG A 177 28.30 -1.89 16.27
N ALA A 178 27.79 -1.20 17.31
CA ALA A 178 26.96 -1.81 18.34
C ALA A 178 25.66 -2.40 17.77
N MET A 179 25.01 -1.69 16.84
CA MET A 179 23.80 -2.15 16.16
C MET A 179 24.11 -3.33 15.23
N ARG A 180 25.18 -3.22 14.42
CA ARG A 180 25.63 -4.28 13.50
C ARG A 180 25.93 -5.59 14.23
N ASN A 181 26.58 -5.52 15.39
CA ASN A 181 26.93 -6.69 16.19
C ASN A 181 25.73 -7.44 16.79
N ARG A 182 24.51 -6.89 16.72
CA ARG A 182 23.26 -7.52 17.22
C ARG A 182 22.39 -8.09 16.10
N GLY A 183 22.78 -7.89 14.83
CA GLY A 183 22.03 -8.35 13.67
C GLY A 183 22.79 -9.36 12.83
N VAL A 184 22.09 -9.93 11.86
CA VAL A 184 22.69 -10.64 10.73
C VAL A 184 22.77 -9.66 9.57
N GLU A 185 23.94 -9.49 8.98
CA GLU A 185 24.13 -8.61 7.83
C GLU A 185 23.95 -9.40 6.53
N VAL A 186 23.06 -8.91 5.66
CA VAL A 186 22.83 -9.46 4.33
C VAL A 186 23.14 -8.36 3.32
N PHE A 187 24.14 -8.60 2.47
CA PHE A 187 24.49 -7.68 1.40
C PHE A 187 23.83 -8.13 0.10
N LEU A 188 23.06 -7.24 -0.51
CA LEU A 188 22.55 -7.44 -1.86
C LEU A 188 23.66 -7.07 -2.84
N LEU A 189 24.20 -8.08 -3.53
CA LEU A 189 25.14 -7.86 -4.62
C LEU A 189 24.37 -7.31 -5.83
N ALA A 190 25.00 -6.43 -6.60
CA ALA A 190 24.45 -6.06 -7.89
C ALA A 190 24.30 -7.35 -8.74
N PRO A 191 23.18 -7.52 -9.47
CA PRO A 191 23.07 -8.62 -10.43
C PRO A 191 24.28 -8.52 -11.35
N GLU A 192 25.11 -9.56 -11.37
CA GLU A 192 26.33 -9.59 -12.18
C GLU A 192 25.97 -9.21 -13.62
N GLN A 193 26.45 -8.05 -14.05
CA GLN A 193 26.35 -7.63 -15.45
C GLN A 193 27.25 -8.53 -16.25
N SER A 194 26.78 -9.73 -16.61
CA SER A 194 27.41 -10.66 -17.56
C SER A 194 28.95 -10.55 -17.56
N ALA A 195 29.57 -10.75 -16.40
CA ALA A 195 31.01 -10.97 -16.35
C ALA A 195 31.19 -12.45 -16.67
N GLU A 196 31.90 -12.69 -17.77
CA GLU A 196 32.40 -13.97 -18.25
C GLU A 196 32.56 -15.01 -17.13
N GLU A 197 32.01 -16.20 -17.33
CA GLU A 197 32.18 -17.43 -16.54
C GLU A 197 33.32 -17.38 -15.50
N ASP A 198 33.10 -16.78 -14.33
CA ASP A 198 34.10 -16.80 -13.27
C ASP A 198 33.85 -18.04 -12.41
N VAL A 199 34.70 -19.05 -12.61
CA VAL A 199 34.68 -20.39 -11.99
C VAL A 199 35.14 -20.32 -10.51
N GLY A 200 34.75 -19.26 -9.79
CA GLY A 200 35.51 -18.74 -8.67
C GLY A 200 34.95 -18.92 -7.26
N ALA A 201 33.76 -19.48 -7.03
CA ALA A 201 33.32 -19.89 -5.68
C ALA A 201 32.01 -20.72 -5.72
N ILE A 202 32.12 -22.05 -5.77
CA ILE A 202 30.95 -22.91 -5.59
C ILE A 202 30.60 -22.92 -4.09
N LEU A 203 29.59 -22.15 -3.71
CA LEU A 203 28.99 -22.25 -2.37
C LEU A 203 28.41 -23.67 -2.16
N PRO A 204 28.63 -24.31 -0.99
CA PRO A 204 28.07 -25.62 -0.69
C PRO A 204 26.54 -25.54 -0.59
N ALA A 205 25.81 -26.55 -1.09
CA ALA A 205 24.35 -26.65 -0.93
C ALA A 205 24.04 -26.84 0.57
N PRO A 206 23.47 -25.83 1.26
CA PRO A 206 22.19 -25.15 0.95
C PRO A 206 22.30 -23.66 0.57
N LEU A 207 23.51 -23.11 0.43
CA LEU A 207 23.76 -21.70 0.08
C LEU A 207 23.87 -21.48 -1.43
N ARG A 208 23.84 -22.55 -2.21
CA ARG A 208 23.79 -22.48 -3.67
C ARG A 208 22.39 -22.04 -4.07
N MET A 209 22.26 -20.76 -4.41
CA MET A 209 21.04 -20.23 -5.05
C MET A 209 20.71 -21.12 -6.27
N PRO A 210 19.43 -21.44 -6.50
CA PRO A 210 19.03 -22.08 -7.75
C PRO A 210 19.63 -21.29 -8.91
N SER A 211 20.20 -21.97 -9.90
CA SER A 211 20.58 -21.35 -11.16
C SER A 211 19.30 -21.03 -11.95
N ALA A 212 18.50 -20.10 -11.43
CA ALA A 212 17.65 -19.27 -12.25
C ALA A 212 18.55 -18.08 -12.55
N ALA A 213 18.95 -17.87 -13.80
CA ALA A 213 19.51 -16.57 -14.18
C ALA A 213 18.37 -15.57 -13.97
N PRO A 214 18.35 -14.76 -12.89
CA PRO A 214 17.36 -13.72 -12.77
C PRO A 214 17.87 -12.64 -13.72
N THR A 215 17.39 -12.63 -14.95
CA THR A 215 17.58 -11.47 -15.80
C THR A 215 16.85 -10.31 -15.13
N SER A 216 17.45 -9.13 -15.14
CA SER A 216 16.82 -7.88 -14.66
C SER A 216 15.39 -7.70 -15.19
N VAL A 217 15.11 -8.26 -16.37
CA VAL A 217 13.79 -8.42 -17.00
C VAL A 217 12.81 -9.21 -16.13
N GLY A 218 13.18 -10.39 -15.65
CA GLY A 218 12.32 -11.25 -14.83
C GLY A 218 12.01 -10.63 -13.47
N ASP A 219 13.00 -9.98 -12.84
CA ASP A 219 12.82 -9.28 -11.57
C ASP A 219 11.87 -8.08 -11.73
N LEU A 220 12.06 -7.27 -12.78
CA LEU A 220 11.13 -6.18 -13.10
C LEU A 220 9.73 -6.69 -13.40
N GLY A 221 9.61 -7.83 -14.09
CA GLY A 221 8.33 -8.50 -14.30
C GLY A 221 7.61 -8.80 -12.97
N LYS A 222 8.32 -9.37 -12.00
CA LYS A 222 7.76 -9.66 -10.67
C LYS A 222 7.41 -8.40 -9.87
N VAL A 223 8.22 -7.35 -9.97
CA VAL A 223 7.90 -6.04 -9.38
C VAL A 223 6.59 -5.50 -9.98
N PHE A 224 6.46 -5.52 -11.29
CA PHE A 224 5.26 -5.06 -11.99
C PHE A 224 4.02 -5.89 -11.62
N GLU A 225 4.12 -7.21 -11.58
CA GLU A 225 3.03 -8.09 -11.13
C GLU A 225 2.60 -7.76 -9.69
N SER A 226 3.55 -7.54 -8.78
CA SER A 226 3.24 -7.18 -7.38
C SER A 226 2.54 -5.83 -7.23
N LEU A 227 2.80 -4.89 -8.16
CA LEU A 227 2.14 -3.58 -8.23
C LEU A 227 0.84 -3.63 -9.02
N GLY A 228 0.49 -4.81 -9.51
CA GLY A 228 -0.72 -5.11 -10.23
C GLY A 228 -0.53 -5.22 -11.75
N ILE A 229 0.45 -4.58 -12.37
CA ILE A 229 0.58 -4.64 -13.83
C ILE A 229 0.66 -6.11 -14.30
N PRO A 230 -0.35 -6.60 -15.04
CA PRO A 230 -0.44 -8.01 -15.35
C PRO A 230 0.60 -8.36 -16.40
N GLY A 231 1.17 -9.55 -16.30
CA GLY A 231 2.24 -9.98 -17.21
C GLY A 231 1.79 -10.02 -18.67
N GLY A 232 2.69 -9.72 -19.61
CA GLY A 232 2.45 -9.66 -21.06
C GLY A 232 2.58 -8.28 -21.68
N PHE A 233 1.75 -7.91 -22.67
CA PHE A 233 2.00 -6.74 -23.53
C PHE A 233 2.36 -5.44 -22.79
N ILE A 234 1.54 -5.03 -21.81
CA ILE A 234 1.80 -3.79 -21.05
C ILE A 234 3.11 -3.92 -20.26
N GLN A 235 3.30 -5.05 -19.59
CA GLN A 235 4.51 -5.33 -18.84
C GLN A 235 5.76 -5.36 -19.75
N SER A 236 5.67 -5.95 -20.94
CA SER A 236 6.75 -6.01 -21.94
C SER A 236 7.12 -4.61 -22.43
N ILE A 237 6.15 -3.74 -22.73
CA ILE A 237 6.44 -2.33 -23.04
C ILE A 237 7.19 -1.68 -21.89
N MET A 238 6.73 -1.90 -20.66
CA MET A 238 7.31 -1.28 -19.49
C MET A 238 8.75 -1.76 -19.23
N ILE A 239 9.00 -3.05 -19.33
CA ILE A 239 10.34 -3.61 -19.15
C ILE A 239 11.26 -3.10 -20.26
N ASN A 240 10.84 -3.20 -21.53
CA ASN A 240 11.68 -2.81 -22.67
C ASN A 240 12.04 -1.33 -22.64
N ALA A 241 11.06 -0.45 -22.43
CA ALA A 241 11.31 0.99 -22.36
C ALA A 241 12.28 1.35 -21.23
N HIS A 242 12.06 0.78 -20.04
CA HIS A 242 12.92 1.01 -18.87
C HIS A 242 14.34 0.51 -19.12
N MET A 243 14.50 -0.72 -19.64
CA MET A 243 15.80 -1.34 -19.88
C MET A 243 16.60 -0.61 -20.96
N THR A 244 15.96 -0.20 -22.06
CA THR A 244 16.62 0.59 -23.11
C THR A 244 17.14 1.92 -22.58
N LEU A 245 16.37 2.62 -21.74
CA LEU A 245 16.83 3.85 -21.11
C LEU A 245 17.94 3.57 -20.08
N ALA A 246 17.83 2.49 -19.31
CA ALA A 246 18.82 2.10 -18.31
C ALA A 246 20.16 1.78 -18.94
N GLU A 247 20.18 1.07 -20.07
CA GLU A 247 21.39 0.76 -20.83
C GLU A 247 22.09 2.04 -21.33
N PHE A 248 21.32 3.01 -21.82
CA PHE A 248 21.88 4.29 -22.24
C PHE A 248 22.50 5.05 -21.05
N LEU A 249 21.81 5.07 -19.90
CA LEU A 249 22.22 5.79 -18.69
C LEU A 249 23.28 5.05 -17.87
N ALA A 250 23.61 3.80 -18.20
CA ALA A 250 24.72 3.06 -17.60
C ALA A 250 26.10 3.62 -18.00
N LYS A 251 26.16 4.56 -18.96
CA LYS A 251 27.40 5.21 -19.39
C LYS A 251 28.00 6.10 -18.30
N PRO A 252 29.33 6.18 -18.19
CA PRO A 252 30.00 6.95 -17.16
C PRO A 252 29.65 8.44 -17.24
N GLY A 253 29.31 9.03 -16.09
CA GLY A 253 28.92 10.44 -15.97
C GLY A 253 27.41 10.71 -16.13
N MET A 254 26.59 9.68 -16.34
CA MET A 254 25.13 9.79 -16.35
C MET A 254 24.50 9.30 -15.04
N LYS A 255 23.33 9.85 -14.70
CA LYS A 255 22.55 9.38 -13.55
C LYS A 255 21.87 8.06 -13.92
N ALA A 256 22.28 6.97 -13.28
CA ALA A 256 21.64 5.68 -13.47
C ALA A 256 20.19 5.70 -12.97
N ILE A 257 19.29 5.05 -13.71
CA ILE A 257 17.94 4.73 -13.27
C ILE A 257 17.90 3.35 -12.63
N SER A 258 16.90 3.13 -11.78
CA SER A 258 16.76 1.97 -10.91
C SER A 258 15.41 1.29 -11.07
N SER A 259 15.28 0.08 -10.54
CA SER A 259 13.99 -0.62 -10.44
C SER A 259 12.95 0.14 -9.61
N ARG A 260 13.36 1.08 -8.74
CA ARG A 260 12.44 1.99 -8.06
C ARG A 260 11.76 2.93 -9.05
N ASP A 261 12.50 3.49 -10.00
CA ASP A 261 11.90 4.36 -11.02
C ASP A 261 10.89 3.57 -11.87
N ALA A 262 11.21 2.30 -12.19
CA ALA A 262 10.26 1.40 -12.84
C ALA A 262 9.00 1.17 -11.98
N ALA A 263 9.16 0.89 -10.68
CA ALA A 263 8.05 0.71 -9.75
C ALA A 263 7.18 1.97 -9.64
N GLU A 264 7.78 3.16 -9.57
CA GLU A 264 7.07 4.45 -9.57
C GLU A 264 6.26 4.63 -10.85
N TRP A 265 6.83 4.26 -12.00
CA TRP A 265 6.13 4.29 -13.27
C TRP A 265 4.91 3.34 -13.28
N ALA A 266 5.04 2.13 -12.75
CA ALA A 266 3.94 1.18 -12.62
C ALA A 266 2.84 1.71 -11.70
N MET A 267 3.19 2.22 -10.51
CA MET A 267 2.22 2.77 -9.56
C MET A 267 1.41 3.93 -10.17
N LEU A 268 2.09 4.89 -10.81
CA LEU A 268 1.41 6.01 -11.48
C LEU A 268 0.51 5.55 -12.63
N THR A 269 0.94 4.53 -13.38
CA THR A 269 0.12 3.95 -14.46
C THR A 269 -1.15 3.33 -13.89
N VAL A 270 -1.05 2.50 -12.85
CA VAL A 270 -2.22 1.89 -12.18
C VAL A 270 -3.14 2.95 -11.61
N GLU A 271 -2.60 4.02 -11.02
CA GLU A 271 -3.40 5.12 -10.48
C GLU A 271 -4.16 5.90 -11.58
N LEU A 272 -3.53 6.15 -12.73
CA LEU A 272 -4.19 6.79 -13.87
C LEU A 272 -5.27 5.88 -14.48
N LEU A 273 -5.02 4.57 -14.58
CA LEU A 273 -6.02 3.60 -15.03
C LEU A 273 -7.21 3.55 -14.06
N ALA A 274 -6.96 3.55 -12.75
CA ALA A 274 -8.01 3.57 -11.74
C ALA A 274 -8.87 4.86 -11.78
N ARG A 275 -8.33 5.95 -12.32
CA ARG A 275 -9.05 7.20 -12.60
C ARG A 275 -9.83 7.19 -13.92
N GLY A 276 -9.75 6.11 -14.70
CA GLY A 276 -10.46 5.94 -15.97
C GLY A 276 -9.74 6.53 -17.18
N HIS A 277 -8.43 6.79 -17.09
CA HIS A 277 -7.64 7.19 -18.26
C HIS A 277 -7.42 6.00 -19.21
N ASP A 278 -7.34 6.29 -20.51
CA ASP A 278 -6.96 5.30 -21.52
C ASP A 278 -5.53 4.76 -21.25
N VAL A 279 -5.29 3.48 -21.60
CA VAL A 279 -4.03 2.79 -21.34
C VAL A 279 -2.83 3.50 -21.98
N GLN A 280 -2.98 4.00 -23.21
CA GLN A 280 -1.89 4.69 -23.90
C GLN A 280 -1.57 6.02 -23.22
N ILE A 281 -2.60 6.76 -22.84
CA ILE A 281 -2.46 8.03 -22.12
C ILE A 281 -1.86 7.79 -20.74
N ALA A 282 -2.31 6.77 -20.02
CA ALA A 282 -1.81 6.40 -18.72
C ALA A 282 -0.31 6.09 -18.78
N LEU A 283 0.10 5.18 -19.68
CA LEU A 283 1.50 4.78 -19.86
C LEU A 283 2.41 5.94 -20.29
N ALA A 284 1.98 6.74 -21.28
CA ALA A 284 2.80 7.84 -21.79
C ALA A 284 2.93 8.98 -20.78
N THR A 285 1.83 9.31 -20.07
CA THR A 285 1.84 10.36 -19.06
C THR A 285 2.70 9.95 -17.88
N SER A 286 2.50 8.74 -17.34
CA SER A 286 3.30 8.24 -16.21
C SER A 286 4.79 8.10 -16.58
N TRP A 287 5.12 7.66 -17.79
CA TRP A 287 6.51 7.61 -18.29
C TRP A 287 7.14 9.00 -18.29
N SER A 288 6.44 9.99 -18.83
CA SER A 288 6.92 11.37 -18.87
C SER A 288 7.13 11.94 -17.47
N GLN A 289 6.24 11.63 -16.52
CA GLN A 289 6.37 12.07 -15.13
C GLN A 289 7.60 11.51 -14.43
N VAL A 290 7.95 10.24 -14.68
CA VAL A 290 9.06 9.57 -14.00
C VAL A 290 10.41 9.88 -14.65
N TYR A 291 10.52 9.74 -15.97
CA TYR A 291 11.83 9.75 -16.65
C TYR A 291 12.17 11.06 -17.33
N MET A 292 11.20 11.94 -17.58
CA MET A 292 11.41 13.16 -18.36
C MET A 292 11.22 14.43 -17.52
N ARG A 293 10.28 14.42 -16.57
CA ARG A 293 9.97 15.60 -15.76
C ARG A 293 11.08 15.85 -14.75
N GLY A 294 11.70 17.03 -14.85
CA GLY A 294 12.82 17.42 -13.99
C GLY A 294 14.20 17.02 -14.53
N GLU A 295 14.27 16.31 -15.65
CA GLU A 295 15.53 16.04 -16.34
C GLU A 295 16.00 17.29 -17.09
N SER A 296 17.22 17.74 -16.78
CA SER A 296 17.79 18.97 -17.35
C SER A 296 18.47 18.71 -18.70
N SER A 297 18.89 17.47 -18.96
CA SER A 297 19.56 17.09 -20.21
C SER A 297 18.56 16.80 -21.33
N ASP A 298 18.63 17.61 -22.39
CA ASP A 298 17.83 17.41 -23.61
C ASP A 298 18.10 16.06 -24.27
N VAL A 299 19.36 15.58 -24.19
CA VAL A 299 19.79 14.29 -24.73
C VAL A 299 19.14 13.13 -23.99
N VAL A 300 19.04 13.22 -22.67
CA VAL A 300 18.37 12.18 -21.86
C VAL A 300 16.87 12.21 -22.15
N ARG A 301 16.25 13.39 -22.24
CA ARG A 301 14.82 13.52 -22.58
C ARG A 301 14.49 13.01 -23.99
N SER A 302 15.35 13.24 -24.98
CA SER A 302 15.15 12.68 -26.33
C SER A 302 15.28 11.17 -26.31
N THR A 303 16.32 10.64 -25.68
CA THR A 303 16.55 9.19 -25.58
C THR A 303 15.43 8.49 -24.82
N ALA A 304 14.92 9.07 -23.74
CA ALA A 304 13.78 8.53 -23.00
C ALA A 304 12.50 8.50 -23.87
N ARG A 305 12.29 9.50 -24.73
CA ARG A 305 11.17 9.50 -25.67
C ARG A 305 11.32 8.38 -26.71
N ASP A 306 12.52 8.25 -27.27
CA ASP A 306 12.81 7.27 -28.30
C ASP A 306 12.71 5.83 -27.74
N ALA A 307 13.19 5.60 -26.52
CA ALA A 307 13.07 4.31 -25.82
C ALA A 307 11.60 3.89 -25.63
N PHE A 308 10.74 4.80 -25.16
CA PHE A 308 9.32 4.52 -25.02
C PHE A 308 8.62 4.27 -26.36
N GLN A 309 8.91 5.09 -27.37
CA GLN A 309 8.34 4.93 -28.72
C GLN A 309 8.77 3.60 -29.35
N HIS A 310 10.03 3.22 -29.19
CA HIS A 310 10.55 1.96 -29.71
C HIS A 310 9.92 0.75 -29.01
N ALA A 311 9.78 0.80 -27.68
CA ALA A 311 9.12 -0.26 -26.92
C ALA A 311 7.65 -0.45 -27.33
N CYS A 312 6.90 0.66 -27.50
CA CYS A 312 5.53 0.60 -28.02
C CYS A 312 5.50 0.01 -29.43
N ALA A 313 6.34 0.50 -30.35
CA ALA A 313 6.37 0.03 -31.73
C ALA A 313 6.70 -1.48 -31.84
N GLY A 314 7.68 -1.96 -31.07
CA GLY A 314 8.05 -3.38 -31.03
C GLY A 314 6.91 -4.26 -30.51
N ALA A 315 6.25 -3.83 -29.43
CA ALA A 315 5.14 -4.57 -28.85
C ALA A 315 3.91 -4.59 -29.77
N PHE A 316 3.61 -3.49 -30.48
CA PHE A 316 2.54 -3.47 -31.49
C PHE A 316 2.89 -4.31 -32.72
N ALA A 317 4.15 -4.36 -33.14
CA ALA A 317 4.59 -5.23 -34.23
C ALA A 317 4.38 -6.71 -33.90
N SER A 318 4.67 -7.13 -32.65
CA SER A 318 4.37 -8.48 -32.15
C SER A 318 2.87 -8.79 -32.22
N ILE A 319 2.00 -7.85 -31.76
CA ILE A 319 0.54 -8.01 -31.88
C ILE A 319 0.10 -8.18 -33.34
N VAL A 320 0.66 -7.38 -34.25
CA VAL A 320 0.34 -7.46 -35.69
C VAL A 320 0.80 -8.79 -36.27
N GLY A 321 1.99 -9.28 -35.90
CA GLY A 321 2.52 -10.60 -36.30
C GLY A 321 1.60 -11.74 -35.85
N ILE A 322 1.11 -11.69 -34.60
CA ILE A 322 0.12 -12.65 -34.09
C ILE A 322 -1.16 -12.59 -34.94
N ALA A 323 -1.67 -11.40 -35.25
CA ALA A 323 -2.89 -11.23 -36.03
C ALA A 323 -2.75 -11.67 -37.50
N THR A 324 -1.55 -11.60 -38.07
CA THR A 324 -1.25 -12.04 -39.44
C THR A 324 -0.87 -13.53 -39.52
N GLY A 325 -0.84 -14.23 -38.38
CA GLY A 325 -0.54 -15.67 -38.32
C GLY A 325 0.96 -16.00 -38.40
N GLU A 326 1.83 -15.01 -38.18
CA GLU A 326 3.26 -15.25 -37.97
C GLU A 326 3.44 -15.85 -36.56
N HIS A 327 3.56 -17.17 -36.50
CA HIS A 327 3.86 -17.88 -35.26
C HIS A 327 5.32 -17.67 -34.87
N ASP A 328 5.58 -16.76 -33.94
CA ASP A 328 6.75 -16.91 -33.06
C ASP A 328 6.36 -17.83 -31.91
N VAL A 329 7.04 -18.98 -31.81
CA VAL A 329 6.67 -20.12 -30.95
C VAL A 329 6.89 -19.82 -29.45
N GLU A 330 7.46 -18.65 -29.12
CA GLU A 330 7.81 -18.25 -27.75
C GLU A 330 7.31 -16.83 -27.40
N ASP A 331 6.27 -16.31 -28.06
CA ASP A 331 5.78 -14.98 -27.70
C ASP A 331 4.82 -15.06 -26.49
N ASP A 332 5.39 -14.97 -25.28
CA ASP A 332 4.67 -14.84 -24.00
C ASP A 332 3.60 -13.72 -24.03
N THR A 333 3.75 -12.76 -24.94
CA THR A 333 2.82 -11.68 -25.22
C THR A 333 1.46 -12.19 -25.72
N ALA A 334 1.44 -13.21 -26.60
CA ALA A 334 0.22 -13.80 -27.15
C ALA A 334 -0.57 -14.60 -26.10
N ASN A 335 0.15 -15.36 -25.26
CA ASN A 335 -0.43 -16.10 -24.16
C ASN A 335 -1.04 -15.16 -23.11
N SER A 336 -0.40 -14.02 -22.83
CA SER A 336 -0.94 -13.03 -21.92
C SER A 336 -2.30 -12.47 -22.36
N VAL A 337 -2.45 -12.06 -23.63
CA VAL A 337 -3.70 -11.47 -24.13
C VAL A 337 -4.88 -12.44 -24.03
N LEU A 338 -4.63 -13.75 -24.18
CA LEU A 338 -5.65 -14.79 -24.13
C LEU A 338 -6.00 -15.25 -22.70
N TYR A 339 -5.09 -15.11 -21.73
CA TYR A 339 -5.26 -15.58 -20.35
C TYR A 339 -5.44 -14.47 -19.31
N GLN A 340 -5.34 -13.19 -19.69
CA GLN A 340 -5.61 -12.08 -18.78
C GLN A 340 -7.12 -11.93 -18.52
N PRO A 341 -7.56 -11.80 -17.25
CA PRO A 341 -8.93 -11.41 -16.96
C PRO A 341 -9.20 -10.03 -17.57
N MET A 342 -10.31 -9.89 -18.32
CA MET A 342 -10.78 -8.65 -18.97
C MET A 342 -11.08 -7.47 -18.00
N SER A 343 -10.56 -7.51 -16.77
CA SER A 343 -10.90 -6.63 -15.67
C SER A 343 -9.64 -6.15 -14.94
N TRP A 344 -8.73 -5.51 -15.68
CA TRP A 344 -7.64 -4.70 -15.12
C TRP A 344 -8.03 -3.21 -15.11
N PRO A 345 -7.87 -2.53 -13.97
CA PRO A 345 -8.99 -2.32 -13.04
C PRO A 345 -10.13 -1.51 -13.67
N ASN A 346 -11.35 -2.07 -13.72
CA ASN A 346 -12.61 -1.36 -13.98
C ASN A 346 -12.64 -0.40 -15.19
N VAL A 347 -12.31 -0.89 -16.39
CA VAL A 347 -12.79 -0.24 -17.61
C VAL A 347 -13.71 -1.22 -18.33
N THR A 348 -15.01 -1.00 -18.21
CA THR A 348 -15.96 -1.37 -19.26
C THR A 348 -15.49 -0.67 -20.53
N ILE A 349 -14.65 -1.34 -21.33
CA ILE A 349 -14.38 -0.94 -22.70
C ILE A 349 -15.71 -1.14 -23.41
N SER A 350 -16.47 -0.05 -23.55
CA SER A 350 -17.61 -0.02 -24.45
C SER A 350 -17.04 -0.12 -25.86
N ASN A 351 -17.44 -1.17 -26.57
CA ASN A 351 -17.15 -1.41 -27.98
C ASN A 351 -17.83 -0.36 -28.88
N GLU A 352 -17.52 0.92 -28.72
CA GLU A 352 -18.07 2.00 -29.56
C GLU A 352 -16.95 2.96 -30.02
N SER A 353 -15.88 2.43 -30.61
CA SER A 353 -15.11 3.14 -31.65
C SER A 353 -14.07 2.22 -32.30
N LEU A 354 -14.55 1.19 -33.00
CA LEU A 354 -13.82 0.53 -34.09
C LEU A 354 -14.42 0.98 -35.42
#